data_AF-A0A835VTN7-F1
#
_entry.id   AF-A0A835VTN7-F1
#
_cell.length_a   1.000
_cell.length_b   1.000
_cell.length_c   1.000
_cell.angle_alpha   90.00
_cell.angle_beta   90.00
_cell.angle_gamma   90.00
#
_symmetry.space_group_name_H-M   'P 1'
#
loop_
_entity.id
_entity.type
_entity.pdbx_description
1 polymer ?
#
loop_
_entity_poly.entity_id
_entity_poly.type
_entity_poly.pdbx_seq_one_letter_code
_entity_poly.pdbx_strand_id
1 'polypeptide(L)'
;MEKRSHRGSGHADRWQRCRAILQRGLTLNPTSSCLIQAWGLMELQRGNWLAAVRLLERSARLDVSCRPVLQWQVVRTARNTVGSRRSGSGSGSGSPGVRAGRMDTRHATDVLEGAP
;
A
#
# COMPACT_ATOMS: atom_id res chain seq x y z
N MET A 1 -4.99 35.60 13.91
CA MET A 1 -5.40 34.54 12.96
C MET A 1 -4.20 33.62 12.70
N GLU A 2 -3.95 32.67 13.60
CA GLU A 2 -2.78 31.80 13.53
C GLU A 2 -3.15 30.47 12.88
N LYS A 3 -2.82 30.32 11.59
CA LYS A 3 -2.84 29.02 10.92
C LYS A 3 -1.69 28.18 11.49
N ARG A 4 -1.96 27.49 12.61
CA ARG A 4 -1.09 26.45 13.14
C ARG A 4 -1.11 25.26 12.18
N SER A 5 -0.25 25.31 11.16
CA SER A 5 0.14 24.14 10.39
C SER A 5 0.84 23.16 11.34
N HIS A 6 0.07 22.22 11.87
CA HIS A 6 0.60 21.11 12.65
C HIS A 6 1.46 20.23 11.74
N ARG A 7 2.77 20.29 12.02
CA ARG A 7 3.89 19.58 11.40
C ARG A 7 3.51 18.17 10.91
N GLY A 8 3.85 17.91 9.65
CA GLY A 8 3.49 16.73 8.86
C GLY A 8 4.11 15.38 9.27
N SER A 9 4.44 15.16 10.53
CA SER A 9 5.13 13.93 10.99
C SER A 9 4.19 12.92 11.66
N GLY A 10 3.07 13.37 12.23
CA GLY A 10 2.14 12.46 12.94
C GLY A 10 1.20 11.67 12.03
N HIS A 11 1.06 12.07 10.76
CA HIS A 11 0.05 11.45 9.88
C HIS A 11 0.48 10.07 9.40
N ALA A 12 1.76 9.90 9.03
CA ALA A 12 2.32 8.61 8.61
C ALA A 12 2.21 7.55 9.73
N ASP A 13 2.53 7.94 10.96
CA ASP A 13 2.38 7.10 12.15
C ASP A 13 0.91 6.71 12.40
N ARG A 14 -0.03 7.67 12.29
CA ARG A 14 -1.47 7.39 12.43
C ARG A 14 -1.98 6.41 11.37
N TRP A 15 -1.51 6.51 10.12
CA TRP A 15 -1.87 5.56 9.06
C TRP A 15 -1.37 4.15 9.34
N GLN A 16 -0.13 4.03 9.83
CA GLN A 16 0.44 2.73 10.19
C GLN A 16 -0.32 2.10 11.35
N ARG A 17 -0.63 2.88 12.41
CA ARG A 17 -1.45 2.39 13.53
C ARG A 17 -2.86 1.99 13.08
N CYS A 18 -3.49 2.80 12.22
CA CYS A 18 -4.82 2.51 11.70
C CYS A 18 -4.82 1.20 10.88
N ARG A 19 -3.80 0.95 10.05
CA ARG A 19 -3.62 -0.34 9.37
C ARG A 19 -3.48 -1.50 10.36
N ALA A 20 -2.63 -1.36 11.38
CA ALA A 20 -2.43 -2.40 12.38
C ALA A 20 -3.73 -2.75 13.11
N ILE A 21 -4.55 -1.75 13.48
CA ILE A 21 -5.85 -1.95 14.13
C ILE A 21 -6.82 -2.65 13.17
N LEU A 22 -6.92 -2.20 11.92
CA LEU A 22 -7.82 -2.81 10.92
C LEU A 22 -7.41 -4.25 10.58
N GLN A 23 -6.11 -4.52 10.47
CA GLN A 23 -5.59 -5.87 10.28
C GLN A 23 -5.97 -6.77 11.44
N ARG A 24 -5.77 -6.31 12.68
CA ARG A 24 -6.17 -7.07 13.87
C ARG A 24 -7.69 -7.27 13.93
N GLY A 25 -8.47 -6.26 13.58
CA GLY A 25 -9.92 -6.36 13.48
C GLY A 25 -10.36 -7.42 12.47
N LEU A 26 -9.70 -7.49 11.30
CA LEU A 26 -9.99 -8.50 10.28
C LEU A 26 -9.47 -9.90 10.63
N THR A 27 -8.42 -10.03 11.44
CA THR A 27 -8.03 -11.34 11.97
C THR A 27 -9.07 -11.89 12.93
N LEU A 28 -9.75 -11.02 13.69
CA LEU A 28 -10.83 -11.40 14.59
C LEU A 28 -12.15 -11.63 13.83
N ASN A 29 -12.46 -10.78 12.86
CA ASN A 29 -13.70 -10.82 12.08
C ASN A 29 -13.43 -10.60 10.58
N PRO A 30 -13.03 -11.65 9.84
CA PRO A 30 -12.60 -11.54 8.43
C PRO A 30 -13.73 -11.21 7.45
N THR A 31 -14.98 -11.34 7.90
CA THR A 31 -16.20 -11.09 7.11
C THR A 31 -16.83 -9.73 7.36
N SER A 32 -16.24 -8.90 8.23
CA SER A 32 -16.78 -7.57 8.54
C SER A 32 -16.67 -6.64 7.32
N SER A 33 -17.80 -6.39 6.68
CA SER A 33 -17.96 -5.47 5.55
C SER A 33 -17.50 -4.05 5.90
N CYS A 34 -17.82 -3.57 7.10
CA CYS A 34 -17.42 -2.27 7.63
C CYS A 34 -15.90 -2.11 7.76
N LEU A 35 -15.20 -3.12 8.30
CA LEU A 35 -13.74 -3.06 8.44
C LEU A 35 -13.02 -3.05 7.09
N ILE A 36 -13.50 -3.86 6.15
CA ILE A 36 -12.97 -3.89 4.78
C ILE A 36 -13.21 -2.55 4.09
N GLN A 37 -14.40 -1.96 4.26
CA GLN A 37 -14.71 -0.64 3.71
C GLN A 37 -13.80 0.44 4.28
N ALA A 38 -13.62 0.48 5.60
CA ALA A 38 -12.75 1.45 6.27
C ALA A 38 -11.30 1.36 5.77
N TRP A 39 -10.78 0.13 5.56
CA TRP A 39 -9.47 -0.05 4.96
C TRP A 39 -9.44 0.47 3.51
N GLY A 40 -10.45 0.16 2.69
CA GLY A 40 -10.55 0.68 1.33
C GLY A 40 -10.50 2.22 1.27
N LEU A 41 -11.21 2.90 2.16
CA LEU A 41 -11.23 4.37 2.24
C LEU A 41 -9.88 4.95 2.68
N MET A 42 -9.19 4.29 3.60
CA MET A 42 -7.85 4.68 4.00
C MET A 42 -6.86 4.57 2.84
N GLU A 43 -6.93 3.50 2.04
CA GLU A 43 -6.07 3.35 0.86
C GLU A 43 -6.34 4.42 -0.20
N LEU A 44 -7.59 4.91 -0.35
CA LEU A 44 -7.90 6.05 -1.22
C LEU A 44 -7.15 7.30 -0.77
N GLN A 45 -7.16 7.60 0.53
CA GLN A 45 -6.46 8.78 1.07
C GLN A 45 -4.94 8.67 0.89
N ARG A 46 -4.39 7.46 0.82
CA ARG A 46 -2.98 7.21 0.51
C ARG A 46 -2.63 7.25 -0.98
N GLY A 47 -3.62 7.38 -1.87
CA GLY A 47 -3.42 7.31 -3.32
C GLY A 47 -3.26 5.89 -3.87
N ASN A 48 -3.53 4.87 -3.06
CA ASN A 48 -3.47 3.47 -3.46
C ASN A 48 -4.78 3.02 -4.10
N TRP A 49 -5.10 3.61 -5.26
CA TRP A 49 -6.38 3.47 -5.96
C TRP A 49 -6.76 2.01 -6.26
N LEU A 50 -5.79 1.18 -6.64
CA LEU A 50 -6.03 -0.23 -6.96
C LEU A 50 -6.48 -1.04 -5.74
N ALA A 51 -5.75 -0.90 -4.62
CA ALA A 51 -6.06 -1.62 -3.39
C ALA A 51 -7.39 -1.14 -2.80
N ALA A 52 -7.61 0.17 -2.80
CA ALA A 52 -8.85 0.79 -2.38
C ALA A 52 -10.07 0.22 -3.12
N VAL A 53 -10.07 0.26 -4.45
CA VAL A 53 -11.20 -0.23 -5.26
C VAL A 53 -11.49 -1.69 -4.98
N ARG A 54 -10.46 -2.55 -4.95
CA ARG A 54 -10.64 -3.99 -4.66
C ARG A 54 -11.26 -4.25 -3.29
N LEU A 55 -10.82 -3.50 -2.27
CA LEU A 55 -11.36 -3.62 -0.92
C LEU A 55 -12.82 -3.16 -0.87
N LEU A 56 -13.16 -2.02 -1.47
CA LEU A 56 -14.52 -1.49 -1.51
C LEU A 56 -15.48 -2.40 -2.31
N GLU A 57 -15.00 -3.00 -3.40
CA GLU A 57 -15.79 -3.99 -4.14
C GLU A 57 -16.01 -5.27 -3.32
N ARG A 58 -15.02 -5.68 -2.52
CA ARG A 58 -15.17 -6.82 -1.62
C ARG A 58 -16.17 -6.52 -0.51
N SER A 59 -16.14 -5.35 0.12
CA SER A 59 -17.11 -4.99 1.15
C SER A 59 -18.52 -4.89 0.58
N ALA A 60 -18.69 -4.33 -0.62
CA ALA A 60 -19.98 -4.23 -1.31
C ALA A 60 -20.59 -5.58 -1.74
N ARG A 61 -19.75 -6.63 -1.91
CA ARG A 61 -20.21 -8.01 -2.13
C ARG A 61 -20.69 -8.67 -0.84
N LEU A 62 -20.07 -8.36 0.28
CA LEU A 62 -20.43 -8.91 1.59
C LEU A 62 -21.72 -8.28 2.13
N ASP A 63 -21.87 -6.97 1.95
CA ASP A 63 -23.01 -6.22 2.48
C ASP A 63 -23.55 -5.21 1.48
N VAL A 64 -24.86 -5.22 1.31
CA VAL A 64 -25.59 -4.29 0.44
C VAL A 64 -25.45 -2.85 0.94
N SER A 65 -25.36 -2.66 2.25
CA SER A 65 -25.20 -1.35 2.91
C SER A 65 -23.89 -0.66 2.54
N CYS A 66 -22.88 -1.44 2.11
CA CYS A 66 -21.58 -0.92 1.69
C CYS A 66 -21.56 -0.51 0.20
N ARG A 67 -22.53 -0.92 -0.62
CA ARG A 67 -22.58 -0.58 -2.05
C ARG A 67 -22.56 0.92 -2.39
N PRO A 68 -23.23 1.84 -1.65
CA PRO A 68 -23.20 3.27 -1.99
C PRO A 68 -21.80 3.87 -1.96
N VAL A 69 -20.83 3.28 -1.23
CA VAL A 69 -19.44 3.76 -1.21
C VAL A 69 -18.79 3.70 -2.60
N LEU A 70 -19.22 2.78 -3.47
CA LEU A 70 -18.68 2.62 -4.83
C LEU A 70 -19.11 3.75 -5.77
N GLN A 71 -20.16 4.48 -5.44
CA GLN A 71 -20.70 5.57 -6.25
C GLN A 71 -20.01 6.91 -5.98
N TRP A 72 -19.18 6.99 -4.94
CA TRP A 72 -18.48 8.22 -4.59
C TRP A 72 -17.57 8.68 -5.73
N GLN A 73 -17.54 9.99 -5.98
CA GLN A 73 -16.77 10.56 -7.08
C GLN A 73 -15.29 10.15 -7.02
N VAL A 74 -14.67 10.18 -5.83
CA VAL A 74 -13.29 9.75 -5.60
C VAL A 74 -13.04 8.27 -5.92
N VAL A 75 -14.02 7.40 -5.67
CA VAL A 75 -13.91 5.97 -6.00
C VAL A 75 -14.04 5.78 -7.51
N ARG A 76 -14.95 6.50 -8.16
CA ARG A 76 -15.13 6.47 -9.61
C ARG A 76 -13.89 6.96 -10.35
N THR A 77 -13.28 8.06 -9.90
CA THR A 77 -12.02 8.57 -10.49
C THR A 77 -10.87 7.59 -10.26
N ALA A 78 -10.77 7.00 -9.06
CA ALA A 78 -9.81 5.95 -8.75
C ALA A 78 -9.95 4.74 -9.70
N ARG A 79 -11.19 4.28 -9.95
CA ARG A 79 -11.48 3.18 -10.89
C ARG A 79 -11.04 3.49 -12.32
N ASN A 80 -11.35 4.69 -12.82
CA ASN A 80 -10.91 5.11 -14.15
C ASN A 80 -9.38 5.19 -14.26
N THR A 81 -8.72 5.62 -13.19
CA THR A 81 -7.25 5.71 -13.11
C THR A 81 -6.59 4.33 -13.18
N VAL A 82 -7.20 3.33 -12.54
CA VAL A 82 -6.73 1.93 -12.59
C VAL A 82 -6.89 1.33 -14.00
N GLY A 83 -7.97 1.67 -14.71
CA GLY A 83 -8.20 1.20 -16.09
C GLY A 83 -7.21 1.79 -17.10
N SER A 84 -6.85 3.07 -16.96
CA SER A 84 -5.95 3.78 -17.89
C SER A 84 -4.53 3.18 -17.92
N ARG A 85 -4.03 2.68 -16.78
CA ARG A 85 -2.68 2.08 -16.68
C ARG A 85 -2.52 0.75 -17.42
N ARG A 86 -3.61 0.12 -17.88
CA ARG A 86 -3.55 -1.12 -18.66
C ARG A 86 -3.43 -0.88 -20.17
N SER A 87 -3.50 0.39 -20.62
CA SER A 87 -3.46 0.76 -22.04
C SER A 87 -2.11 1.35 -22.50
N GLY A 88 -1.10 1.48 -21.63
CA GLY A 88 0.18 2.08 -22.01
C GLY A 88 1.36 1.61 -21.17
N SER A 89 2.07 0.58 -21.66
CA SER A 89 3.55 0.38 -21.61
C SER A 89 3.84 -1.11 -21.87
N GLY A 90 4.01 -1.54 -23.12
CA GLY A 90 5.34 -1.58 -23.72
C GLY A 90 6.00 -0.22 -23.91
N SER A 91 7.14 -0.02 -23.26
CA SER A 91 8.33 0.72 -23.74
C SER A 91 9.32 0.86 -22.59
N GLY A 92 10.54 0.40 -22.83
CA GLY A 92 11.58 0.28 -21.82
C GLY A 92 12.18 1.61 -21.36
N SER A 93 12.71 1.56 -20.15
CA SER A 93 13.84 2.34 -19.66
C SER A 93 14.63 1.35 -18.79
N GLY A 94 15.77 0.83 -19.23
CA GLY A 94 16.94 1.61 -19.62
C GLY A 94 17.64 2.07 -18.34
N SER A 95 18.12 1.15 -17.51
CA SER A 95 19.05 1.48 -16.43
C SER A 95 20.46 1.58 -17.02
N PRO A 96 21.09 2.76 -17.00
CA PRO A 96 22.47 2.90 -17.43
C PRO A 96 23.40 2.30 -16.38
N GLY A 97 24.37 1.53 -16.85
CA GLY A 97 25.44 1.01 -16.02
C GLY A 97 26.26 2.15 -15.41
N VAL A 98 26.52 2.02 -14.11
CA VAL A 98 27.61 2.73 -13.45
C VAL A 98 28.60 1.66 -12.99
N ARG A 99 29.71 1.60 -13.72
CA ARG A 99 30.94 0.89 -13.37
C ARG A 99 31.64 1.62 -12.22
N ALA A 100 32.46 0.82 -11.53
CA ALA A 100 33.68 1.18 -10.80
C ALA A 100 33.55 1.56 -9.32
N GLY A 101 34.12 0.67 -8.51
CA GLY A 101 34.41 0.85 -7.09
C GLY A 101 35.25 -0.30 -6.56
N ARG A 102 36.40 -0.54 -7.21
CA ARG A 102 37.44 -1.51 -6.83
C ARG A 102 38.03 -1.10 -5.48
N MET A 103 37.95 -1.96 -4.47
CA MET A 103 38.94 -2.02 -3.38
C MET A 103 39.23 -3.48 -3.04
N ASP A 104 40.39 -3.92 -3.51
CA ASP A 104 41.14 -5.09 -3.08
C ASP A 104 41.72 -4.79 -1.69
N THR A 105 41.60 -5.72 -0.74
CA THR A 105 42.75 -6.29 0.00
C THR A 105 42.29 -7.29 1.07
N ARG A 106 42.52 -8.57 0.76
CA ARG A 106 43.39 -9.52 1.50
C ARG A 106 43.13 -9.89 2.97
N HIS A 107 43.12 -11.23 3.15
CA HIS A 107 43.68 -12.05 4.24
C HIS A 107 42.97 -12.14 5.59
N ALA A 108 42.38 -13.32 5.86
CA ALA A 108 42.76 -14.27 6.92
C ALA A 108 41.64 -15.34 7.00
N THR A 109 41.75 -16.51 6.36
CA THR A 109 42.26 -17.78 6.94
C THR A 109 41.81 -18.06 8.37
N ASP A 110 40.80 -18.92 8.53
CA ASP A 110 40.80 -20.15 9.37
C ASP A 110 39.40 -20.78 9.25
N VAL A 111 39.19 -21.86 8.48
CA VAL A 111 39.40 -23.26 8.88
C VAL A 111 38.71 -23.57 10.21
N LEU A 112 37.52 -24.15 10.16
CA LEU A 112 37.27 -25.49 10.71
C LEU A 112 35.85 -25.94 10.32
N GLU A 113 35.81 -26.70 9.25
CA GLU A 113 34.76 -27.69 8.99
C GLU A 113 35.06 -28.92 9.86
N GLY A 114 34.02 -29.57 10.41
CA GLY A 114 34.20 -30.86 11.07
C GLY A 114 33.15 -31.17 12.14
N ALA A 115 31.92 -31.42 11.70
CA ALA A 115 31.01 -32.36 12.37
C ALA A 115 31.61 -33.79 12.28
N PRO A 116 31.12 -34.84 12.97
CA PRO A 116 29.78 -35.07 13.52
C PRO A 116 29.62 -34.83 15.03
#